data_AF-A0A956PLU9-F1
#
_entry.id   AF-A0A956PLU9-F1
#
_cell.length_a   1.000
_cell.length_b   1.000
_cell.length_c   1.000
_cell.angle_alpha   90.00
_cell.angle_beta   90.00
_cell.angle_gamma   90.00
#
_symmetry.space_group_name_H-M   'P 1'
#
loop_
_entity.id
_entity.type
_entity.pdbx_description
1 polymer ?
#
loop_
_entity_poly.entity_id
_entity_poly.type
_entity_poly.pdbx_seq_one_letter_code
_entity_poly.pdbx_strand_id
1 'polypeptide(L)'
;LKNAMRAKYDKILVPIAETLIVEDQRKNITFDAFFANTMFHEVAHGLGIKKVINDGNGLLVKAALKELAGTLEEGKADLLGVFMIEGLTKRGELPEEKLQDHYITFLAGIFRSIRFGASSAHGVANLVRFNFFEEKGAFTRGSDGLYRVNLEKMARATEELTTITLKFQGDGDYTGAKAFVEKYGKVGPQLEADLARLKKIPTDIVFEQGVEALGL
;
A
#
# COMPACT_ATOMS: atom_id res chain seq x y z
N LEU A 1 -16.97 -7.59 0.86
CA LEU A 1 -17.36 -6.42 0.03
C LEU A 1 -16.81 -6.52 -1.41
N LYS A 2 -17.01 -7.63 -2.13
CA LYS A 2 -16.37 -7.87 -3.44
C LYS A 2 -16.87 -6.91 -4.54
N ASN A 3 -18.17 -6.59 -4.52
CA ASN A 3 -18.81 -5.62 -5.42
C ASN A 3 -18.27 -4.19 -5.22
N ALA A 4 -18.11 -3.74 -3.98
CA ALA A 4 -17.52 -2.44 -3.68
C ALA A 4 -16.08 -2.35 -4.20
N MET A 5 -15.27 -3.37 -3.95
CA MET A 5 -13.91 -3.43 -4.45
C MET A 5 -13.87 -3.44 -5.97
N ARG A 6 -14.83 -4.11 -6.63
CA ARG A 6 -14.95 -4.09 -8.10
C ARG A 6 -15.21 -2.67 -8.60
N ALA A 7 -16.13 -1.94 -7.97
CA ALA A 7 -16.40 -0.55 -8.32
C ALA A 7 -15.16 0.35 -8.12
N LYS A 8 -14.44 0.20 -6.99
CA LYS A 8 -13.18 0.94 -6.77
C LYS A 8 -12.10 0.57 -7.80
N TYR A 9 -12.00 -0.69 -8.17
CA TYR A 9 -11.08 -1.15 -9.19
C TYR A 9 -11.41 -0.53 -10.56
N ASP A 10 -12.65 -0.70 -11.04
CA ASP A 10 -13.07 -0.27 -12.37
C ASP A 10 -13.10 1.26 -12.51
N LYS A 11 -13.56 1.99 -11.48
CA LYS A 11 -13.79 3.44 -11.56
C LYS A 11 -12.62 4.28 -11.07
N ILE A 12 -11.66 3.68 -10.36
CA ILE A 12 -10.57 4.43 -9.72
C ILE A 12 -9.22 3.84 -10.08
N LEU A 13 -8.96 2.56 -9.77
CA LEU A 13 -7.63 1.97 -9.94
C LEU A 13 -7.23 1.87 -11.42
N VAL A 14 -8.13 1.41 -12.29
CA VAL A 14 -7.87 1.27 -13.73
C VAL A 14 -7.56 2.65 -14.36
N PRO A 15 -8.40 3.70 -14.20
CA PRO A 15 -8.07 5.04 -14.71
C PRO A 15 -6.75 5.62 -14.18
N ILE A 16 -6.40 5.34 -12.92
CA ILE A 16 -5.10 5.73 -12.35
C ILE A 16 -3.97 5.03 -13.12
N ALA A 17 -4.10 3.72 -13.34
CA ALA A 17 -3.08 2.96 -14.03
C ALA A 17 -2.93 3.36 -15.51
N GLU A 18 -4.03 3.66 -16.19
CA GLU A 18 -4.01 4.21 -17.56
C GLU A 18 -3.29 5.56 -17.63
N THR A 19 -3.36 6.36 -16.57
CA THR A 19 -2.72 7.67 -16.51
C THR A 19 -1.24 7.59 -16.15
N LEU A 20 -0.87 6.69 -15.23
CA LEU A 20 0.45 6.70 -14.59
C LEU A 20 1.32 5.49 -14.84
N ILE A 21 0.80 4.35 -15.32
CA ILE A 21 1.61 3.13 -15.51
C ILE A 21 1.96 2.97 -16.98
N VAL A 22 3.19 2.50 -17.27
CA VAL A 22 3.65 2.16 -18.62
C VAL A 22 2.75 1.13 -19.29
N GLU A 23 2.49 1.30 -20.59
CA GLU A 23 1.46 0.56 -21.33
C GLU A 23 1.61 -0.97 -21.26
N ASP A 24 2.83 -1.48 -21.42
CA ASP A 24 3.14 -2.91 -21.41
C ASP A 24 2.91 -3.59 -20.04
N GLN A 25 2.87 -2.82 -18.95
CA GLN A 25 2.56 -3.30 -17.61
C GLN A 25 1.06 -3.18 -17.24
N ARG A 26 0.25 -2.45 -18.02
CA ARG A 26 -1.18 -2.26 -17.68
C ARG A 26 -1.99 -3.55 -17.70
N LYS A 27 -1.59 -4.54 -18.51
CA LYS A 27 -2.19 -5.89 -18.51
C LYS A 27 -2.09 -6.62 -17.17
N ASN A 28 -1.14 -6.21 -16.33
CA ASN A 28 -0.90 -6.76 -15.00
C ASN A 28 -1.70 -6.02 -13.92
N ILE A 29 -2.43 -4.96 -14.28
CA ILE A 29 -3.45 -4.35 -13.43
C ILE A 29 -4.66 -5.26 -13.50
N THR A 30 -4.85 -6.09 -12.47
CA THR A 30 -5.94 -7.07 -12.44
C THR A 30 -6.75 -6.94 -11.17
N PHE A 31 -8.04 -7.25 -11.27
CA PHE A 31 -8.91 -7.23 -10.10
C PHE A 31 -8.53 -8.29 -9.08
N ASP A 32 -8.09 -9.46 -9.53
CA ASP A 32 -7.72 -10.54 -8.60
C ASP A 32 -6.49 -10.14 -7.79
N ALA A 33 -5.50 -9.48 -8.40
CA ALA A 33 -4.38 -8.89 -7.69
C ALA A 33 -4.83 -7.80 -6.71
N PHE A 34 -5.69 -6.88 -7.15
CA PHE A 34 -6.22 -5.82 -6.27
C PHE A 34 -6.98 -6.40 -5.07
N PHE A 35 -7.82 -7.40 -5.33
CA PHE A 35 -8.63 -8.08 -4.33
C PHE A 35 -7.77 -8.85 -3.33
N ALA A 36 -6.81 -9.64 -3.84
CA ALA A 36 -5.90 -10.40 -3.02
C ALA A 36 -5.01 -9.49 -2.17
N ASN A 37 -4.47 -8.40 -2.74
CA ASN A 37 -3.66 -7.44 -1.97
C ASN A 37 -4.45 -6.86 -0.80
N THR A 38 -5.71 -6.48 -0.99
CA THR A 38 -6.57 -6.03 0.12
C THR A 38 -6.91 -7.16 1.08
N MET A 39 -7.24 -8.36 0.59
CA MET A 39 -7.56 -9.50 1.47
C MET A 39 -6.38 -9.86 2.37
N PHE A 40 -5.17 -9.94 1.82
CA PHE A 40 -3.96 -10.22 2.59
C PHE A 40 -3.55 -9.05 3.49
N HIS A 41 -3.89 -7.80 3.15
CA HIS A 41 -3.79 -6.68 4.07
C HIS A 41 -4.66 -6.90 5.33
N GLU A 42 -5.93 -7.29 5.16
CA GLU A 42 -6.81 -7.57 6.30
C GLU A 42 -6.30 -8.75 7.15
N VAL A 43 -5.78 -9.80 6.51
CA VAL A 43 -5.13 -10.91 7.22
C VAL A 43 -3.91 -10.41 8.00
N ALA A 44 -3.11 -9.53 7.40
CA ALA A 44 -1.90 -8.99 8.02
C ALA A 44 -2.19 -8.11 9.26
N HIS A 45 -3.37 -7.51 9.39
CA HIS A 45 -3.78 -6.86 10.65
C HIS A 45 -3.84 -7.87 11.81
N GLY A 46 -4.27 -9.10 11.55
CA GLY A 46 -4.26 -10.19 12.53
C GLY A 46 -2.86 -10.71 12.89
N LEU A 47 -1.83 -10.30 12.12
CA LEU A 47 -0.45 -10.75 12.28
C LEU A 47 0.47 -9.65 12.84
N GLY A 48 1.68 -10.05 13.19
CA GLY A 48 2.74 -9.15 13.66
C GLY A 48 2.72 -8.89 15.17
N ILE A 49 3.50 -7.89 15.59
CA ILE A 49 3.83 -7.66 17.00
C ILE A 49 2.79 -6.73 17.62
N LYS A 50 2.15 -7.16 18.72
CA LYS A 50 1.11 -6.38 19.43
C LYS A 50 1.57 -5.79 20.75
N LYS A 51 2.64 -6.36 21.32
CA LYS A 51 3.32 -5.88 22.54
C LYS A 51 4.80 -5.66 22.23
N VAL A 52 5.37 -4.59 22.77
CA VAL A 52 6.81 -4.32 22.66
C VAL A 52 7.58 -5.52 23.21
N ILE A 53 8.63 -5.93 22.50
CA ILE A 53 9.43 -7.10 22.82
C ILE A 53 10.40 -6.72 23.94
N ASN A 54 10.58 -7.63 24.92
CA ASN A 54 11.54 -7.50 26.02
C ASN A 54 11.36 -6.26 26.92
N ASP A 55 10.18 -5.65 26.94
CA ASP A 55 9.89 -4.48 27.79
C ASP A 55 9.60 -4.84 29.26
N GLY A 56 9.39 -6.14 29.55
CA GLY A 56 9.08 -6.70 30.86
C GLY A 56 7.67 -6.39 31.39
N ASN A 57 6.93 -5.50 30.73
CA ASN A 57 5.67 -4.92 31.22
C ASN A 57 4.48 -5.17 30.28
N GLY A 58 4.71 -5.71 29.08
CA GLY A 58 3.66 -6.00 28.11
C GLY A 58 3.03 -4.74 27.51
N LEU A 59 3.79 -3.65 27.41
CA LEU A 59 3.41 -2.39 26.77
C LEU A 59 2.88 -2.66 25.37
N LEU A 60 1.68 -2.18 25.10
CA LEU A 60 1.08 -2.30 23.76
C LEU A 60 1.87 -1.45 22.77
N VAL A 61 2.13 -2.00 21.58
CA VAL A 61 2.80 -1.28 20.47
C VAL A 61 2.09 0.04 20.15
N LYS A 62 0.75 0.02 20.18
CA LYS A 62 -0.07 1.22 19.99
C LYS A 62 0.22 2.31 21.02
N ALA A 63 0.48 1.94 22.28
CA ALA A 63 0.79 2.89 23.33
C ALA A 63 2.22 3.44 23.18
N ALA A 64 3.19 2.59 22.82
CA ALA A 64 4.57 2.98 22.59
C ALA A 64 4.71 3.97 21.42
N LEU A 65 4.05 3.69 20.30
CA LEU A 65 4.18 4.47 19.06
C LEU A 65 3.20 5.65 18.93
N LYS A 66 2.28 5.81 19.88
CA LYS A 66 1.39 6.98 20.01
C LYS A 66 0.67 7.31 18.69
N GLU A 67 0.81 8.53 18.18
CA GLU A 67 0.16 9.00 16.96
C GLU A 67 0.63 8.27 15.70
N LEU A 68 1.81 7.63 15.73
CA LEU A 68 2.35 6.89 14.59
C LEU A 68 1.80 5.47 14.50
N ALA A 69 1.13 4.98 15.55
CA ALA A 69 0.66 3.61 15.62
C ALA A 69 -0.26 3.23 14.46
N GLY A 70 -1.18 4.12 14.08
CA GLY A 70 -2.09 3.88 12.95
C GLY A 70 -1.32 3.78 11.63
N THR A 71 -0.48 4.77 11.34
CA THR A 71 0.32 4.82 10.11
C THR A 71 1.23 3.60 9.98
N LEU A 72 1.89 3.19 11.06
CA LEU A 72 2.76 2.02 11.03
C LEU A 72 1.99 0.70 10.92
N GLU A 73 0.81 0.59 11.54
CA GLU A 73 -0.01 -0.62 11.43
C GLU A 73 -0.58 -0.80 10.02
N GLU A 74 -1.08 0.27 9.40
CA GLU A 74 -1.50 0.29 7.98
C GLU A 74 -0.32 0.00 7.05
N GLY A 75 0.83 0.62 7.33
CA GLY A 75 2.09 0.41 6.63
C GLY A 75 2.49 -1.07 6.62
N LYS A 76 2.50 -1.68 7.80
CA LYS A 76 2.79 -3.09 8.05
C LYS A 76 1.79 -4.01 7.37
N ALA A 77 0.49 -3.73 7.45
CA ALA A 77 -0.56 -4.58 6.90
C ALA A 77 -0.43 -4.74 5.38
N ASP A 78 -0.27 -3.63 4.67
CA ASP A 78 -0.03 -3.63 3.22
C ASP A 78 1.24 -4.43 2.85
N LEU A 79 2.36 -4.20 3.56
CA LEU A 79 3.66 -4.81 3.25
C LEU A 79 3.68 -6.32 3.54
N LEU A 80 3.16 -6.71 4.70
CA LEU A 80 2.99 -8.12 5.04
C LEU A 80 2.00 -8.81 4.09
N GLY A 81 1.01 -8.08 3.59
CA GLY A 81 0.10 -8.61 2.58
C GLY A 81 0.83 -9.06 1.32
N VAL A 82 1.71 -8.20 0.79
CA VAL A 82 2.56 -8.53 -0.37
C VAL A 82 3.59 -9.61 -0.03
N PHE A 83 4.23 -9.54 1.15
CA PHE A 83 5.17 -10.56 1.60
C PHE A 83 4.54 -11.95 1.71
N MET A 84 3.29 -12.05 2.18
CA MET A 84 2.55 -13.32 2.23
C MET A 84 2.27 -13.86 0.83
N ILE A 85 1.86 -13.00 -0.11
CA ILE A 85 1.66 -13.40 -1.50
C ILE A 85 2.94 -13.98 -2.09
N GLU A 86 4.09 -13.29 -1.92
CA GLU A 86 5.39 -13.81 -2.34
C GLU A 86 5.73 -15.16 -1.71
N GLY A 87 5.51 -15.30 -0.40
CA GLY A 87 5.79 -16.52 0.34
C GLY A 87 4.94 -17.69 -0.12
N LEU A 88 3.66 -17.46 -0.42
CA LEU A 88 2.75 -18.47 -0.95
C LEU A 88 3.09 -18.84 -2.39
N THR A 89 3.45 -17.87 -3.23
CA THR A 89 3.97 -18.13 -4.57
C THR A 89 5.23 -19.00 -4.54
N LYS A 90 6.20 -18.67 -3.68
CA LYS A 90 7.45 -19.46 -3.51
C LYS A 90 7.19 -20.90 -3.04
N ARG A 91 6.05 -21.16 -2.37
CA ARG A 91 5.63 -22.49 -1.93
C ARG A 91 4.79 -23.25 -2.96
N GLY A 92 4.48 -22.62 -4.10
CA GLY A 92 3.61 -23.20 -5.13
C GLY A 92 2.11 -23.15 -4.81
N GLU A 93 1.72 -22.41 -3.77
CA GLU A 93 0.31 -22.25 -3.35
C GLU A 93 -0.42 -21.16 -4.15
N LEU A 94 0.35 -20.25 -4.76
CA LEU A 94 -0.15 -19.23 -5.70
C LEU A 94 0.65 -19.31 -7.01
N PRO A 95 0.03 -19.03 -8.17
CA PRO A 95 0.73 -19.11 -9.46
C PRO A 95 1.85 -18.08 -9.57
N GLU A 96 3.04 -18.50 -10.00
CA GLU A 96 4.23 -17.65 -10.10
C GLU A 96 4.08 -16.55 -11.15
N GLU A 97 3.45 -16.86 -12.28
CA GLU A 97 3.20 -15.93 -13.37
C GLU A 97 2.29 -14.76 -12.98
N LYS A 98 1.61 -14.87 -11.84
CA LYS A 98 0.71 -13.87 -11.26
C LYS A 98 1.39 -12.93 -10.28
N LEU A 99 2.60 -13.23 -9.81
CA LEU A 99 3.28 -12.37 -8.83
C LEU A 99 3.49 -10.93 -9.35
N GLN A 100 3.80 -10.79 -10.64
CA GLN A 100 3.90 -9.46 -11.27
C GLN A 100 2.59 -8.67 -11.25
N ASP A 101 1.43 -9.35 -11.36
CA ASP A 101 0.12 -8.70 -11.29
C ASP A 101 -0.05 -8.03 -9.92
N HIS A 102 0.38 -8.70 -8.85
CA HIS A 102 0.34 -8.16 -7.49
C HIS A 102 1.19 -6.91 -7.33
N TYR A 103 2.46 -6.93 -7.74
CA TYR A 103 3.35 -5.76 -7.60
C TYR A 103 2.90 -4.56 -8.42
N ILE A 104 2.53 -4.77 -9.67
CA ILE A 104 2.14 -3.68 -10.58
C ILE A 104 0.80 -3.08 -10.13
N THR A 105 -0.16 -3.93 -9.75
CA THR A 105 -1.44 -3.48 -9.17
C THR A 105 -1.22 -2.77 -7.84
N PHE A 106 -0.27 -3.24 -7.01
CA PHE A 106 0.06 -2.62 -5.73
C PHE A 106 0.61 -1.20 -5.91
N LEU A 107 1.52 -0.97 -6.87
CA LEU A 107 2.01 0.39 -7.16
C LEU A 107 0.88 1.33 -7.59
N ALA A 108 -0.02 0.88 -8.48
CA ALA A 108 -1.20 1.68 -8.83
C ALA A 108 -2.09 1.99 -7.60
N GLY A 109 -2.22 1.02 -6.70
CA GLY A 109 -2.94 1.15 -5.44
C GLY A 109 -2.32 2.15 -4.45
N ILE A 110 -1.01 2.34 -4.50
CA ILE A 110 -0.30 3.35 -3.69
C ILE A 110 -0.78 4.75 -4.10
N PHE A 111 -0.80 5.08 -5.39
CA PHE A 111 -1.30 6.37 -5.88
C PHE A 111 -2.75 6.62 -5.47
N ARG A 112 -3.61 5.60 -5.56
CA ARG A 112 -5.00 5.70 -5.09
C ARG A 112 -5.07 6.09 -3.62
N SER A 113 -4.28 5.42 -2.77
CA SER A 113 -4.38 5.57 -1.31
C SER A 113 -3.72 6.86 -0.81
N ILE A 114 -2.67 7.34 -1.47
CA ILE A 114 -2.06 8.66 -1.19
C ILE A 114 -3.09 9.80 -1.32
N ARG A 115 -4.05 9.68 -2.24
CA ARG A 115 -5.09 10.69 -2.46
C ARG A 115 -6.09 10.84 -1.30
N PHE A 116 -6.08 9.95 -0.31
CA PHE A 116 -6.79 10.15 0.95
C PHE A 116 -6.17 11.27 1.81
N GLY A 117 -4.93 11.66 1.51
CA GLY A 117 -4.27 12.83 2.09
C GLY A 117 -3.60 12.57 3.44
N ALA A 118 -2.92 13.60 3.92
CA ALA A 118 -2.07 13.54 5.11
C ALA A 118 -2.83 13.37 6.44
N SER A 119 -4.16 13.56 6.44
CA SER A 119 -5.01 13.31 7.61
C SER A 119 -5.36 11.83 7.79
N SER A 120 -5.11 10.99 6.79
CA SER A 120 -5.35 9.55 6.84
C SER A 120 -4.08 8.78 7.18
N ALA A 121 -4.14 7.91 8.19
CA ALA A 121 -3.04 7.00 8.54
C ALA A 121 -2.62 6.13 7.33
N HIS A 122 -3.60 5.62 6.57
CA HIS A 122 -3.35 4.84 5.36
C HIS A 122 -2.72 5.68 4.25
N GLY A 123 -3.16 6.94 4.10
CA GLY A 123 -2.56 7.90 3.16
C GLY A 123 -1.09 8.18 3.47
N VAL A 124 -0.77 8.48 4.73
CA VAL A 124 0.61 8.72 5.18
C VAL A 124 1.47 7.45 5.04
N ALA A 125 0.93 6.27 5.35
CA ALA A 125 1.64 5.00 5.19
C ALA A 125 2.01 4.75 3.72
N ASN A 126 1.11 5.05 2.79
CA ASN A 126 1.37 4.91 1.37
C ASN A 126 2.35 5.97 0.84
N LEU A 127 2.39 7.18 1.42
CA LEU A 127 3.44 8.17 1.11
C LEU A 127 4.82 7.69 1.53
N VAL A 128 4.93 7.18 2.76
CA VAL A 128 6.18 6.58 3.27
C VAL A 128 6.64 5.46 2.33
N ARG A 129 5.72 4.57 1.95
CA ARG A 129 6.03 3.46 1.05
C ARG A 129 6.45 3.93 -0.33
N PHE A 130 5.75 4.90 -0.92
CA PHE A 130 6.07 5.44 -2.24
C PHE A 130 7.50 5.99 -2.26
N ASN A 131 7.83 6.89 -1.33
CA ASN A 131 9.13 7.55 -1.32
C ASN A 131 10.27 6.56 -0.97
N PHE A 132 10.02 5.58 -0.11
CA PHE A 132 10.99 4.52 0.16
C PHE A 132 11.21 3.64 -1.08
N PHE A 133 10.15 3.24 -1.78
CA PHE A 133 10.23 2.44 -3.00
C PHE A 133 10.93 3.20 -4.14
N GLU A 134 10.71 4.51 -4.25
CA GLU A 134 11.45 5.37 -5.17
C GLU A 134 12.94 5.37 -4.83
N GLU A 135 13.32 5.61 -3.57
CA GLU A 135 14.71 5.61 -3.11
C GLU A 135 15.42 4.27 -3.38
N LYS A 136 14.69 3.15 -3.26
CA LYS A 136 15.20 1.80 -3.53
C LYS A 136 15.14 1.39 -5.02
N GLY A 137 14.57 2.24 -5.88
CA GLY A 137 14.38 1.95 -7.30
C GLY A 137 13.44 0.78 -7.58
N ALA A 138 12.50 0.50 -6.67
CA ALA A 138 11.43 -0.48 -6.88
C ALA A 138 10.52 -0.11 -8.06
N PHE A 139 10.50 1.17 -8.42
CA PHE A 139 9.98 1.66 -9.69
C PHE A 139 10.86 2.80 -10.22
N THR A 140 10.64 3.16 -11.48
CA THR A 140 11.21 4.35 -12.11
C THR A 140 10.11 5.16 -12.77
N ARG A 141 10.27 6.48 -12.83
CA ARG A 141 9.40 7.38 -13.60
C ARG A 141 10.11 7.86 -14.87
N GLY A 142 9.51 7.63 -16.03
CA GLY A 142 10.02 8.10 -17.32
C GLY A 142 9.80 9.60 -17.55
N SER A 143 10.43 10.14 -18.60
CA SER A 143 10.21 11.52 -19.04
C SER A 143 8.80 11.75 -19.59
N ASP A 144 8.13 10.70 -20.04
CA ASP A 144 6.71 10.64 -20.41
C ASP A 144 5.77 10.74 -19.19
N GLY A 145 6.32 10.69 -17.98
CA GLY A 145 5.58 10.71 -16.73
C GLY A 145 4.84 9.43 -16.41
N LEU A 146 5.26 8.31 -17.00
CA LEU A 146 4.78 6.98 -16.66
C LEU A 146 5.75 6.26 -15.73
N TYR A 147 5.19 5.44 -14.85
CA TYR A 147 5.88 4.67 -13.84
C TYR A 147 5.99 3.21 -14.30
N ARG A 148 7.18 2.64 -14.10
CA ARG A 148 7.49 1.24 -14.37
C ARG A 148 7.97 0.56 -13.11
N VAL A 149 7.37 -0.58 -12.75
CA VAL A 149 7.84 -1.42 -11.66
C VAL A 149 9.06 -2.23 -12.10
N ASN A 150 10.07 -2.29 -11.22
CA ASN A 150 11.14 -3.28 -11.27
C ASN A 150 10.84 -4.39 -10.26
N LEU A 151 10.49 -5.59 -10.74
CA LEU A 151 9.98 -6.68 -9.89
C LEU A 151 10.99 -7.13 -8.81
N GLU A 152 12.26 -7.28 -9.18
CA GLU A 152 13.31 -7.72 -8.25
C GLU A 152 13.58 -6.67 -7.15
N LYS A 153 13.63 -5.39 -7.53
CA LYS A 153 13.80 -4.30 -6.56
C LYS A 153 12.55 -4.08 -5.72
N MET A 154 11.36 -4.31 -6.27
CA MET A 154 10.10 -4.25 -5.53
C MET A 154 10.04 -5.31 -4.43
N ALA A 155 10.42 -6.56 -4.73
CA ALA A 155 10.51 -7.63 -3.74
C ALA A 155 11.46 -7.25 -2.59
N ARG A 156 12.69 -6.85 -2.93
CA ARG A 156 13.71 -6.44 -1.95
C ARG A 156 13.26 -5.23 -1.11
N ALA A 157 12.68 -4.21 -1.74
CA ALA A 157 12.22 -3.02 -1.02
C ALA A 157 11.03 -3.34 -0.10
N THR A 158 10.16 -4.27 -0.50
CA THR A 158 9.04 -4.75 0.33
C THR A 158 9.56 -5.47 1.57
N GLU A 159 10.51 -6.39 1.41
CA GLU A 159 11.16 -7.10 2.52
C GLU A 159 11.89 -6.14 3.46
N GLU A 160 12.67 -5.20 2.92
CA GLU A 160 13.42 -4.23 3.71
C GLU A 160 12.47 -3.33 4.53
N LEU A 161 11.43 -2.77 3.90
CA LEU A 161 10.48 -1.90 4.59
C LEU A 161 9.63 -2.63 5.61
N THR A 162 9.28 -3.90 5.34
CA THR A 162 8.61 -4.79 6.30
C THR A 162 9.47 -4.96 7.55
N THR A 163 10.75 -5.26 7.35
CA THR A 163 11.72 -5.46 8.44
C THR A 163 11.86 -4.21 9.29
N ILE A 164 12.04 -3.04 8.66
CA ILE A 164 12.15 -1.75 9.35
C ILE A 164 10.89 -1.47 10.19
N THR A 165 9.70 -1.68 9.60
CA THR A 165 8.43 -1.39 10.25
C THR A 165 8.18 -2.33 11.43
N LEU A 166 8.42 -3.64 11.26
CA LEU A 166 8.33 -4.61 12.34
C LEU A 166 9.33 -4.32 13.46
N LYS A 167 10.53 -3.83 13.13
CA LYS A 167 11.51 -3.43 14.13
C LYS A 167 11.03 -2.25 14.97
N PHE A 168 10.50 -1.19 14.35
CA PHE A 168 9.90 -0.08 15.10
C PHE A 168 8.77 -0.54 16.03
N GLN A 169 7.92 -1.45 15.57
CA GLN A 169 6.85 -2.03 16.40
C GLN A 169 7.41 -2.91 17.53
N GLY A 170 8.37 -3.77 17.22
CA GLY A 170 9.01 -4.68 18.18
C GLY A 170 9.77 -3.95 19.28
N ASP A 171 10.54 -2.93 18.92
CA ASP A 171 11.37 -2.16 19.84
C ASP A 171 10.54 -1.06 20.56
N GLY A 172 9.33 -0.76 20.08
CA GLY A 172 8.57 0.39 20.55
C GLY A 172 9.27 1.73 20.26
N ASP A 173 10.12 1.77 19.23
CA ASP A 173 11.00 2.90 18.92
C ASP A 173 10.23 4.05 18.26
N TYR A 174 9.54 4.83 19.10
CA TYR A 174 8.81 6.01 18.67
C TYR A 174 9.71 7.05 17.98
N THR A 175 10.93 7.26 18.48
CA THR A 175 11.83 8.29 17.96
C THR A 175 12.31 7.94 16.55
N GLY A 176 12.76 6.71 16.34
CA GLY A 176 13.16 6.21 15.03
C GLY A 176 11.98 6.17 14.05
N ALA A 177 10.82 5.68 14.51
CA ALA A 177 9.58 5.70 13.73
C ALA A 177 9.21 7.11 13.27
N LYS A 178 9.28 8.10 14.18
CA LYS A 178 8.94 9.49 13.88
C LYS A 178 9.87 10.08 12.83
N ALA A 179 11.18 9.94 13.02
CA ALA A 179 12.17 10.40 12.05
C ALA A 179 11.97 9.76 10.67
N PHE A 180 11.63 8.47 10.64
CA PHE A 180 11.35 7.74 9.41
C PHE A 180 10.11 8.29 8.68
N VAL A 181 9.00 8.48 9.40
CA VAL A 181 7.77 9.07 8.84
C VAL A 181 7.99 10.53 8.43
N GLU A 182 8.77 11.31 9.16
CA GLU A 182 9.09 12.70 8.77
C GLU A 182 9.98 12.79 7.53
N LYS A 183 10.84 11.78 7.30
CA LYS A 183 11.66 11.68 6.09
C LYS A 183 10.81 11.31 4.87
N TYR A 184 10.04 10.23 4.96
CA TYR A 184 9.35 9.64 3.80
C TYR A 184 7.86 9.99 3.70
N GLY A 185 7.23 10.59 4.71
CA GLY A 185 5.79 10.90 4.74
C GLY A 185 5.40 12.22 4.08
N LYS A 186 6.22 12.75 3.17
CA LYS A 186 6.04 14.07 2.54
C LYS A 186 5.74 13.93 1.04
N VAL A 187 4.89 14.80 0.52
CA VAL A 187 4.63 14.89 -0.93
C VAL A 187 5.70 15.78 -1.55
N GLY A 188 6.51 15.22 -2.45
CA GLY A 188 7.48 15.98 -3.25
C GLY A 188 6.82 16.66 -4.46
N PRO A 189 7.45 17.68 -5.07
CA PRO A 189 6.88 18.42 -6.21
C PRO A 189 6.50 17.53 -7.40
N GLN A 190 7.31 16.49 -7.66
CA GLN A 190 7.07 15.55 -8.75
C GLN A 190 5.79 14.71 -8.50
N LEU A 191 5.63 14.17 -7.30
CA LEU A 191 4.44 13.41 -6.92
C LEU A 191 3.19 14.31 -6.90
N GLU A 192 3.30 15.53 -6.38
CA GLU A 192 2.20 16.51 -6.39
C GLU A 192 1.69 16.76 -7.83
N ALA A 193 2.61 16.96 -8.78
CA ALA A 193 2.27 17.14 -10.19
C ALA A 193 1.60 15.91 -10.80
N ASP A 194 2.03 14.70 -10.42
CA ASP A 194 1.40 13.46 -10.88
C ASP A 194 0.01 13.24 -10.27
N LEU A 195 -0.17 13.53 -8.98
CA LEU A 195 -1.49 13.49 -8.33
C LEU A 195 -2.45 14.52 -8.95
N ALA A 196 -1.95 15.68 -9.39
CA ALA A 196 -2.75 16.68 -10.09
C ALA A 196 -3.35 16.16 -11.41
N ARG A 197 -2.65 15.24 -12.10
CA ARG A 197 -3.17 14.58 -13.32
C ARG A 197 -4.34 13.65 -13.02
N LEU A 198 -4.49 13.20 -11.76
CA LEU A 198 -5.56 12.29 -11.32
C LEU A 198 -6.82 13.01 -10.84
N LYS A 199 -6.87 14.35 -10.83
CA LYS A 199 -7.97 15.14 -10.24
C LYS A 199 -9.37 14.82 -10.77
N LYS A 200 -9.48 14.35 -12.03
CA LYS A 200 -10.77 13.98 -12.65
C LYS A 200 -11.25 12.57 -12.28
N ILE A 201 -10.38 11.75 -11.71
CA ILE A 201 -10.72 10.40 -11.25
C ILE A 201 -11.31 10.52 -9.84
N PRO A 202 -12.41 9.83 -9.49
CA PRO A 202 -12.94 9.86 -8.13
C PRO A 202 -11.90 9.40 -7.09
N THR A 203 -11.96 9.93 -5.87
CA THR A 203 -11.09 9.49 -4.76
C THR A 203 -11.64 8.22 -4.11
N ASP A 204 -12.97 8.12 -3.98
CA ASP A 204 -13.66 6.91 -3.54
C ASP A 204 -15.07 6.83 -4.17
N ILE A 205 -15.80 5.77 -3.83
CA ILE A 205 -17.19 5.54 -4.23
C ILE A 205 -18.17 6.02 -3.14
N VAL A 206 -19.36 6.43 -3.57
CA VAL A 206 -20.51 6.66 -2.68
C VAL A 206 -21.39 5.41 -2.70
N PHE A 207 -21.81 4.94 -1.53
CA PHE A 207 -22.70 3.80 -1.41
C PHE A 207 -24.15 4.27 -1.33
N GLU A 208 -24.92 3.97 -2.36
CA GLU A 208 -26.38 4.04 -2.34
C GLU A 208 -26.90 2.65 -1.95
N GLN A 209 -27.53 2.55 -0.78
CA GLN A 209 -27.97 1.29 -0.19
C GLN A 209 -29.30 1.47 0.53
N GLY A 210 -30.03 0.37 0.73
CA GLY A 210 -31.33 0.37 1.40
C GLY A 210 -32.43 -0.21 0.50
N VAL A 211 -33.62 -0.37 1.09
CA VAL A 211 -34.80 -0.95 0.43
C VAL A 211 -35.19 -0.11 -0.81
N GLU A 212 -35.12 1.22 -0.69
CA GLU A 212 -35.37 2.18 -1.77
C GLU A 212 -34.44 1.98 -2.98
N ALA A 213 -33.15 1.69 -2.75
CA ALA A 213 -32.18 1.43 -3.82
C ALA A 213 -32.43 0.08 -4.54
N LEU A 214 -33.18 -0.83 -3.91
CA LEU A 214 -33.61 -2.10 -4.50
C LEU A 214 -34.96 -1.98 -5.23
N GLY A 215 -35.60 -0.81 -5.19
CA GLY A 215 -36.96 -0.62 -5.70
C GLY A 215 -38.01 -1.41 -4.93
N LEU A 216 -37.76 -1.64 -3.63
CA LEU A 216 -38.62 -2.37 -2.71
C LEU A 216 -39.36 -1.43 -1.74
#